data_AF-A7SZD8-F1
#
_entry.id   AF-A7SZD8-F1
#
_cell.length_a   1.000
_cell.length_b   1.000
_cell.length_c   1.000
_cell.angle_alpha   90.00
_cell.angle_beta   90.00
_cell.angle_gamma   90.00
#
_symmetry.space_group_name_H-M   'P 1'
#
loop_
_entity.id
_entity.type
_entity.pdbx_description
1 polymer ?
#
loop_
_entity_poly.entity_id
_entity_poly.type
_entity_poly.pdbx_seq_one_letter_code
_entity_poly.pdbx_strand_id
1 'polypeptide(L)'
;MNLNIFKVFNYLNKRCERALLMRRNPREVTWTVLYRRKHKKGTQEEVSKKRTRRNIKFQRSVQGASLDNILAKRNQKPEVRKAQREQAIR
;
A
#
# COMPACT_ATOMS: atom_id res chain seq x y z
N MET A 1 -32.54 -25.82 11.70
CA MET A 1 -31.31 -25.48 10.95
C MET A 1 -31.10 -23.97 11.02
N ASN A 2 -30.20 -23.50 11.90
CA ASN A 2 -29.96 -22.06 12.09
C ASN A 2 -29.14 -21.48 10.92
N LEU A 3 -29.80 -21.19 9.81
CA LEU A 3 -29.38 -20.08 8.96
C LEU A 3 -29.70 -18.83 9.76
N ASN A 4 -28.67 -18.05 10.09
CA ASN A 4 -28.79 -16.77 10.77
C ASN A 4 -29.96 -15.99 10.15
N ILE A 5 -31.03 -15.75 10.91
CA ILE A 5 -32.39 -15.42 10.42
C ILE A 5 -32.44 -14.17 9.51
N PHE A 6 -31.38 -13.37 9.51
CA PHE A 6 -31.27 -12.14 8.71
C PHE A 6 -30.47 -12.27 7.41
N LYS A 7 -29.92 -13.45 7.08
CA LYS A 7 -29.04 -13.60 5.90
C LYS A 7 -29.78 -14.19 4.71
N VAL A 8 -30.10 -13.33 3.74
CA VAL A 8 -30.72 -13.71 2.46
C VAL A 8 -29.64 -14.21 1.49
N PHE A 9 -29.92 -15.31 0.79
CA PHE A 9 -29.05 -15.89 -0.24
C PHE A 9 -29.74 -15.86 -1.60
N ASN A 10 -29.04 -15.33 -2.61
CA ASN A 10 -29.49 -15.37 -4.00
C ASN A 10 -28.85 -16.57 -4.71
N TYR A 11 -29.64 -17.36 -5.42
CA TYR A 11 -29.18 -18.51 -6.19
C TYR A 11 -29.48 -18.32 -7.68
N LEU A 12 -28.55 -18.73 -8.53
CA LEU A 12 -28.76 -18.73 -9.98
C LEU A 12 -29.74 -19.83 -10.43
N ASN A 13 -29.71 -21.00 -9.77
CA ASN A 13 -30.53 -22.17 -10.12
C ASN A 13 -30.68 -23.12 -8.92
N LYS A 14 -31.55 -24.13 -9.08
CA LYS A 14 -31.85 -25.17 -8.07
C LYS A 14 -30.61 -25.98 -7.64
N ARG A 15 -29.60 -26.13 -8.52
CA ARG A 15 -28.36 -26.85 -8.21
C ARG A 15 -27.56 -26.11 -7.12
N CYS A 16 -27.46 -24.79 -7.23
CA CYS A 16 -26.77 -23.96 -6.24
C CYS A 16 -27.50 -23.96 -4.90
N GLU A 17 -28.83 -23.83 -4.92
CA GLU A 17 -29.67 -23.87 -3.72
C GLU A 17 -29.52 -25.20 -2.97
N ARG A 18 -29.69 -26.33 -3.67
CA ARG A 18 -29.58 -27.66 -3.06
C ARG A 18 -28.19 -27.92 -2.48
N ALA A 19 -27.13 -27.41 -3.12
CA ALA A 19 -25.77 -27.53 -2.60
C ALA A 19 -25.57 -26.78 -1.27
N LEU A 20 -26.19 -25.59 -1.11
CA LEU A 20 -26.14 -24.85 0.15
C LEU A 20 -26.97 -25.53 1.24
N LEU A 21 -28.17 -26.02 0.90
CA LEU A 21 -29.04 -26.76 1.84
C LEU A 21 -28.34 -28.04 2.34
N MET A 22 -27.59 -28.71 1.46
CA MET A 22 -26.71 -29.84 1.82
C MET A 22 -25.40 -29.43 2.52
N ARG A 23 -25.20 -28.13 2.79
CA ARG A 23 -24.02 -27.57 3.47
C ARG A 23 -22.69 -27.90 2.79
N ARG A 24 -22.67 -28.06 1.46
CA ARG A 24 -21.44 -28.27 0.71
C ARG A 24 -20.60 -26.99 0.71
N ASN A 25 -19.29 -27.12 0.90
CA ASN A 25 -18.38 -25.98 0.86
C ASN A 25 -18.11 -25.56 -0.60
N PRO A 26 -18.45 -24.33 -1.03
CA PRO A 26 -18.17 -23.89 -2.40
C PRO A 26 -16.68 -23.95 -2.77
N ARG A 27 -15.75 -23.88 -1.80
CA ARG A 27 -14.30 -23.96 -2.04
C ARG A 27 -13.80 -25.36 -2.47
N GLU A 28 -14.65 -26.38 -2.36
CA GLU A 28 -14.37 -27.76 -2.76
C GLU A 28 -15.15 -28.15 -4.02
N VAL A 29 -16.19 -27.40 -4.37
CA VAL A 29 -16.98 -27.64 -5.58
C VAL A 29 -16.26 -27.06 -6.80
N THR A 30 -15.73 -27.95 -7.64
CA THR A 30 -14.76 -27.67 -8.71
C THR A 30 -15.14 -26.57 -9.70
N TRP A 31 -16.43 -26.44 -10.01
CA TRP A 31 -16.95 -25.50 -11.01
C TRP A 31 -17.26 -24.10 -10.45
N THR A 32 -17.16 -23.88 -9.13
CA THR A 32 -17.47 -22.57 -8.55
C THR A 32 -16.35 -21.56 -8.73
N VAL A 33 -16.69 -20.28 -8.71
CA VAL A 33 -15.72 -19.18 -8.74
C VAL A 33 -14.77 -19.23 -7.54
N LEU A 34 -15.28 -19.59 -6.35
CA LEU A 34 -14.47 -19.72 -5.13
C LEU A 34 -13.41 -20.82 -5.24
N TYR A 35 -13.79 -21.99 -5.78
CA TYR A 35 -12.84 -23.06 -6.06
C TYR A 35 -11.78 -22.61 -7.06
N ARG A 36 -12.18 -21.98 -8.16
CA ARG A 36 -11.24 -21.50 -9.20
C ARG A 36 -10.25 -20.47 -8.64
N ARG A 37 -10.71 -19.53 -7.78
CA ARG A 37 -9.84 -18.57 -7.07
C ARG A 37 -8.86 -19.27 -6.13
N LYS A 38 -9.32 -20.22 -5.30
CA LYS A 38 -8.46 -21.00 -4.38
C LYS A 38 -7.37 -21.76 -5.13
N HIS A 39 -7.69 -22.33 -6.30
CA HIS A 39 -6.78 -23.15 -7.10
C HIS A 39 -6.14 -22.38 -8.26
N LYS A 40 -6.20 -21.04 -8.25
CA LYS A 40 -5.63 -20.15 -9.28
C LYS A 40 -6.02 -20.49 -10.73
N LYS A 41 -7.20 -21.10 -10.96
CA LYS A 41 -7.65 -21.46 -12.31
C LYS A 41 -8.12 -20.22 -13.08
N GLY A 42 -7.53 -19.97 -14.23
CA GLY A 42 -7.93 -18.88 -15.14
C GLY A 42 -7.61 -17.48 -14.63
N THR A 43 -6.70 -17.36 -13.66
CA THR A 43 -6.09 -16.06 -13.33
C THR A 43 -4.95 -15.85 -14.33
N GLN A 44 -5.07 -14.89 -15.24
CA GLN A 44 -3.87 -14.32 -15.86
C GLN A 44 -3.23 -13.47 -14.76
N GLU A 45 -2.12 -13.94 -14.18
CA GLU A 45 -1.40 -13.28 -13.09
C GLU A 45 -0.72 -11.97 -13.58
N GLU A 46 -1.51 -10.98 -14.00
CA GLU A 46 -1.06 -9.58 -14.11
C GLU A 46 -1.55 -8.78 -12.90
N VAL A 47 -1.38 -9.32 -11.69
CA VAL A 47 -1.51 -8.49 -10.48
C VAL A 47 -0.24 -7.66 -10.40
N SER A 48 -0.20 -6.55 -11.14
CA SER A 48 0.86 -5.57 -11.00
C SER A 48 0.91 -5.13 -9.54
N LYS A 49 2.00 -5.47 -8.85
CA LYS A 49 2.23 -4.96 -7.50
C LYS A 49 2.32 -3.45 -7.62
N LYS A 50 1.34 -2.72 -7.06
CA LYS A 50 1.42 -1.27 -6.97
C LYS A 50 2.67 -0.91 -6.18
N ARG A 51 3.70 -0.43 -6.87
CA ARG A 51 4.95 -0.01 -6.25
C ARG A 51 4.68 1.31 -5.53
N THR A 52 4.76 1.31 -4.20
CA THR A 52 4.58 2.52 -3.39
C THR A 52 5.69 3.52 -3.71
N ARG A 53 5.34 4.81 -3.84
CA ARG A 53 6.30 5.90 -4.07
C ARG A 53 7.26 6.02 -2.86
N ARG A 54 8.57 6.03 -3.11
CA ARG A 54 9.58 6.29 -2.07
C ARG A 54 9.61 7.80 -1.75
N ASN A 55 9.46 8.16 -0.48
CA ASN A 55 9.68 9.52 0.00
C ASN A 55 11.12 9.63 0.52
N ILE A 56 11.89 10.61 0.05
CA ILE A 56 13.25 10.85 0.53
C ILE A 56 13.24 12.13 1.37
N LYS A 57 13.69 12.02 2.63
CA LYS A 57 13.75 13.13 3.59
C LYS A 57 15.21 13.50 3.84
N PHE A 58 15.62 14.71 3.43
CA PHE A 58 17.02 15.16 3.52
C PHE A 58 17.29 16.19 4.62
N GLN A 59 16.26 16.72 5.28
CA GLN A 59 16.43 17.72 6.34
C GLN A 59 16.25 17.07 7.72
N ARG A 60 17.36 16.96 8.46
CA ARG A 60 17.41 16.60 9.87
C ARG A 60 18.42 17.50 10.57
N SER A 61 18.19 17.80 11.84
CA SER A 61 19.18 18.45 12.71
C SER A 61 20.37 17.52 12.94
N VAL A 62 21.53 18.10 13.20
CA VAL A 62 22.77 17.37 13.50
C VAL A 62 23.20 17.74 14.92
N GLN A 63 23.81 16.81 15.65
CA GLN A 63 24.35 17.13 16.98
C GLN A 63 25.37 18.28 16.85
N GLY A 64 25.18 19.35 17.64
CA GLY A 64 25.99 20.57 17.56
C GLY A 64 25.47 21.66 16.61
N ALA A 65 24.40 21.42 15.84
CA ALA A 65 23.74 22.45 15.04
C ALA A 65 22.24 22.18 14.85
N SER A 66 21.39 23.12 15.31
CA SER A 66 19.95 23.07 15.05
C SER A 66 19.63 23.21 13.56
N LEU A 67 18.46 22.74 13.15
CA LEU A 67 18.00 22.81 11.76
C LEU A 67 17.96 24.26 11.25
N ASP A 68 17.53 25.19 12.10
CA ASP A 68 17.42 26.61 11.76
C ASP A 68 18.80 27.25 11.53
N ASN A 69 19.79 26.89 12.34
CA ASN A 69 21.17 27.37 12.16
C ASN A 69 21.77 26.89 10.81
N ILE A 70 21.45 25.65 10.42
CA ILE A 70 21.89 25.09 9.13
C ILE A 70 21.20 25.80 7.96
N LEU A 71 19.89 26.09 8.08
CA LEU A 71 19.13 26.81 7.06
C LEU A 71 19.62 28.26 6.93
N ALA A 72 19.87 28.94 8.04
CA ALA A 72 20.38 30.31 8.07
C ALA A 72 21.73 30.41 7.34
N LYS A 73 22.68 29.50 7.62
CA LYS A 73 23.97 29.46 6.90
C LYS A 73 23.81 29.13 5.42
N ARG A 74 22.95 28.17 5.06
CA ARG A 74 22.72 27.78 3.66
C ARG A 74 22.12 28.93 2.84
N ASN A 75 21.21 29.70 3.42
CA ASN A 75 20.47 30.76 2.73
C ASN A 75 21.19 32.11 2.70
N GLN A 76 22.44 32.21 3.21
CA GLN A 76 23.22 33.44 3.10
C GLN A 76 23.47 33.82 1.65
N LYS A 77 23.28 35.11 1.33
CA LYS A 77 23.50 35.63 -0.02
C LYS A 77 24.96 35.41 -0.46
N PRO A 78 25.21 35.18 -1.78
CA PRO A 78 26.56 34.93 -2.30
C PRO A 78 27.56 36.04 -1.96
N GLU A 79 27.11 37.30 -1.91
CA GLU A 79 27.92 38.47 -1.56
C GLU A 79 28.52 38.35 -0.15
N VAL A 80 27.70 37.98 0.84
CA VAL A 80 28.14 37.77 2.23
C VAL A 80 29.14 36.62 2.32
N ARG A 81 28.92 35.54 1.57
CA ARG A 81 29.86 34.40 1.51
C ARG A 81 31.20 34.78 0.87
N LYS A 82 31.17 35.63 -0.17
CA LYS A 82 32.38 36.11 -0.85
C LYS A 82 33.19 37.04 0.06
N ALA A 83 32.53 37.98 0.74
CA ALA A 83 33.18 38.87 1.71
C ALA A 83 33.85 38.10 2.86
N GLN A 84 33.16 37.13 3.46
CA GLN A 84 33.75 36.28 4.50
C GLN A 84 34.95 35.47 3.99
N ARG A 85 34.91 35.00 2.74
CA ARG A 85 36.02 34.28 2.12
C ARG A 85 37.23 35.18 1.89
N GLU A 86 37.03 36.38 1.34
CA GLU A 86 38.10 37.35 1.10
C GLU A 86 38.74 37.81 2.43
N GLN A 87 37.93 38.01 3.47
CA GLN A 87 38.41 38.34 4.80
C GLN A 87 39.21 37.21 5.45
N ALA A 88 38.88 35.95 5.17
CA ALA A 88 39.62 34.80 5.69
C ALA A 88 40.91 34.47 4.90
N ILE A 89 41.02 34.96 3.66
CA ILE A 89 42.21 34.83 2.82
C ILE A 89 43.26 35.91 3.15
N ARG A 90 42.78 37.07 3.64
CA ARG A 90 43.62 38.17 4.10
C ARG A 90 44.21 37.88 5.48
#